data_AF-A0A966TCT1-F1
#
_entry.id   AF-A0A966TCT1-F1
#
_cell.length_a   1.000
_cell.length_b   1.000
_cell.length_c   1.000
_cell.angle_alpha   90.00
_cell.angle_beta   90.00
_cell.angle_gamma   90.00
#
_symmetry.space_group_name_H-M   'P 1'
#
loop_
_entity.id
_entity.type
_entity.pdbx_description
1 polymer ?
#
loop_
_entity_poly.entity_id
_entity_poly.type
_entity_poly.pdbx_seq_one_letter_code
_entity_poly.pdbx_strand_id
1 'polypeptide(L)'
;MALGVGWLLTPPRLAEQRVTVTPFSVVVEPVEPIPIVHKDRIILPNNMMCPQWAQIAIDTGWQEEDLAMLDHIIHRESRCYSAVHYSQDPNGGSYGLMQVNAYWCKPSDWYPNGYLQAFGVLDNCEQLFEPRINLLSARLIWLYSLREHDDGWLPWQT
;
A
#
# COMPACT_ATOMS: atom_id res chain seq x y z
N MET A 1 47.31 44.93 28.99
CA MET A 1 48.17 43.98 29.73
C MET A 1 47.30 42.79 30.09
N ALA A 2 47.70 41.62 29.60
CA ALA A 2 46.90 40.40 29.55
C ALA A 2 46.98 39.61 30.86
N LEU A 3 45.86 39.06 31.33
CA LEU A 3 45.77 37.80 32.08
C LEU A 3 44.32 37.28 31.96
N GLY A 4 44.15 36.04 31.49
CA GLY A 4 42.84 35.42 31.33
C GLY A 4 42.94 34.04 30.71
N VAL A 5 43.48 33.11 31.50
CA VAL A 5 43.75 31.72 31.18
C VAL A 5 42.46 31.02 30.72
N GLY A 6 42.51 30.45 29.51
CA GLY A 6 41.43 29.66 28.94
C GLY A 6 41.26 28.34 29.67
N TRP A 7 40.09 28.14 30.27
CA TRP A 7 39.64 26.85 30.76
C TRP A 7 38.93 26.13 29.61
N LEU A 8 39.69 25.35 28.85
CA LEU A 8 39.14 24.33 27.96
C LEU A 8 38.60 23.20 28.84
N LEU A 9 37.28 23.14 29.02
CA LEU A 9 36.61 21.96 29.54
C LEU A 9 36.74 20.85 28.49
N THR A 10 37.72 19.96 28.66
CA THR A 10 37.77 18.69 27.94
C THR A 10 36.57 17.85 28.37
N PRO A 11 35.76 17.32 27.44
CA PRO A 11 34.72 16.36 27.79
C PRO A 11 35.36 15.10 28.38
N PRO A 12 34.70 14.44 29.36
CA PRO A 12 35.22 13.19 29.90
C PRO A 12 35.28 12.13 28.80
N ARG A 13 36.43 11.46 28.72
CA ARG A 13 36.67 10.31 27.84
C ARG A 13 35.69 9.19 28.25
N LEU A 14 34.67 8.94 27.42
CA LEU A 14 33.84 7.75 27.52
C LEU A 14 34.77 6.53 27.52
N ALA A 15 34.78 5.80 28.63
CA ALA A 15 35.52 4.55 28.73
C ALA A 15 34.97 3.60 27.68
N GLU A 16 35.86 3.13 26.80
CA GLU A 16 35.52 2.22 25.72
C GLU A 16 35.24 0.84 26.33
N GLN A 17 33.97 0.56 26.58
CA GLN A 17 33.55 -0.72 27.12
C GLN A 17 33.63 -1.76 26.00
N ARG A 18 34.73 -2.53 26.00
CA ARG A 18 34.88 -3.67 25.10
C ARG A 18 33.84 -4.73 25.45
N VAL A 19 32.80 -4.80 24.63
CA VAL A 19 31.87 -5.92 24.61
C VAL A 19 32.60 -7.11 24.00
N THR A 20 32.97 -8.09 24.82
CA THR A 20 33.47 -9.37 24.35
C THR A 20 32.30 -10.14 23.72
N VAL A 21 32.20 -10.08 22.40
CA VAL A 21 31.28 -10.92 21.61
C VAL A 21 31.91 -12.32 21.53
N THR A 22 31.38 -13.27 22.30
CA THR A 22 31.71 -14.68 22.12
C THR A 22 31.04 -15.18 20.84
N PRO A 23 31.78 -15.85 19.94
CA PRO A 23 31.17 -16.46 18.76
C PRO A 23 30.29 -17.62 19.20
N PHE A 24 28.97 -17.45 19.10
CA PHE A 24 28.03 -18.55 19.23
C PHE A 24 27.96 -19.24 17.87
N SER A 25 28.53 -20.44 17.76
CA SER A 25 28.42 -21.27 16.57
C SER A 25 27.02 -21.91 16.54
N VAL A 26 26.01 -21.16 16.09
CA VAL A 26 24.70 -21.74 15.80
C VAL A 26 24.81 -22.46 14.46
N VAL A 27 24.86 -23.79 14.49
CA VAL A 27 24.63 -24.61 13.30
C VAL A 27 23.13 -24.54 13.02
N VAL A 28 22.73 -23.70 12.07
CA VAL A 28 21.34 -23.67 11.58
C VAL A 28 21.18 -24.87 10.67
N GLU A 29 20.38 -25.85 11.09
CA GLU A 29 19.99 -26.95 10.20
C GLU A 29 19.29 -26.38 8.96
N PRO A 30 19.56 -26.91 7.75
CA PRO A 30 18.86 -26.50 6.56
C PRO A 30 17.38 -26.86 6.72
N VAL A 31 16.55 -25.84 6.96
CA VAL A 31 15.10 -25.98 6.87
C VAL A 31 14.78 -26.36 5.42
N GLU A 32 14.18 -27.53 5.23
CA GLU A 32 13.65 -27.92 3.92
C GLU A 32 12.69 -26.82 3.44
N PRO A 33 12.85 -26.31 2.21
CA PRO A 33 11.94 -25.30 1.71
C PRO A 33 10.54 -25.93 1.66
N ILE A 34 9.60 -25.32 2.38
CA ILE A 34 8.19 -25.66 2.26
C ILE A 34 7.85 -25.53 0.78
N PRO A 35 7.34 -26.58 0.11
CA PRO A 35 6.97 -26.48 -1.28
C PRO A 35 5.89 -25.39 -1.39
N ILE A 36 6.24 -24.30 -2.08
CA ILE A 36 5.25 -23.29 -2.44
C ILE A 36 4.33 -23.98 -3.44
N VAL A 37 3.13 -24.35 -2.98
CA VAL A 37 2.07 -24.81 -3.87
C VAL A 37 1.71 -23.63 -4.76
N HIS A 38 2.28 -23.61 -5.96
CA HIS A 38 1.88 -22.63 -6.95
C HIS A 38 0.46 -23.02 -7.36
N LYS A 39 -0.52 -22.20 -6.98
CA LYS A 39 -1.88 -22.36 -7.47
C LYS A 39 -1.87 -21.91 -8.92
N ASP A 40 -1.50 -22.83 -9.81
CA ASP A 40 -1.30 -22.57 -11.24
C ASP A 40 -2.56 -22.08 -11.97
N ARG A 41 -3.71 -22.14 -11.30
CA ARG A 41 -5.00 -21.77 -11.87
C ARG A 41 -5.78 -20.87 -10.92
N ILE A 42 -5.91 -19.60 -11.32
CA ILE A 42 -6.89 -18.67 -10.76
C ILE A 42 -8.28 -19.18 -11.14
N ILE A 43 -9.17 -19.29 -10.16
CA ILE A 43 -10.58 -19.59 -10.40
C ILE A 43 -11.30 -18.26 -10.60
N LEU A 44 -11.65 -17.96 -11.86
CA LEU A 44 -12.43 -16.77 -12.17
C LEU A 44 -13.92 -17.03 -11.92
N PRO A 45 -14.65 -16.05 -11.33
CA PRO A 45 -16.09 -16.09 -11.28
C PRO A 45 -16.72 -16.25 -12.67
N ASN A 46 -17.84 -16.97 -12.75
CA ASN A 46 -18.63 -17.01 -13.98
C ASN A 46 -19.28 -15.65 -14.23
N ASN A 47 -19.38 -15.24 -15.50
CA ASN A 47 -20.05 -14.00 -15.93
C ASN A 47 -19.46 -12.69 -15.38
N MET A 48 -18.14 -12.63 -15.20
CA MET A 48 -17.46 -11.35 -14.94
C MET A 48 -17.79 -10.32 -16.04
N MET A 49 -18.07 -9.10 -15.63
CA MET A 49 -18.36 -7.96 -16.50
C MET A 49 -17.08 -7.29 -17.01
N CYS A 50 -16.02 -7.30 -16.21
CA CYS A 50 -14.72 -6.72 -16.50
C CYS A 50 -13.57 -7.75 -16.34
N PRO A 51 -13.64 -8.94 -16.99
CA PRO A 51 -12.67 -10.03 -16.78
C PRO A 51 -11.23 -9.67 -17.12
N GLN A 52 -10.99 -8.65 -17.96
CA GLN A 52 -9.65 -8.20 -18.34
C GLN A 52 -8.83 -7.68 -17.15
N TRP A 53 -9.46 -7.30 -16.04
CA TRP A 53 -8.78 -6.79 -14.85
C TRP A 53 -8.48 -7.86 -13.80
N ALA A 54 -8.98 -9.08 -13.97
CA ALA A 54 -8.89 -10.13 -12.95
C ALA A 54 -7.43 -10.53 -12.65
N GLN A 55 -6.59 -10.69 -13.67
CA GLN A 55 -5.18 -11.04 -13.47
C GLN A 55 -4.44 -9.93 -12.71
N ILE A 56 -4.65 -8.66 -13.07
CA ILE A 56 -4.01 -7.53 -12.38
C ILE A 56 -4.52 -7.41 -10.94
N ALA A 57 -5.79 -7.74 -10.67
CA ALA A 57 -6.32 -7.79 -9.31
C ALA A 57 -5.58 -8.84 -8.46
N ILE A 58 -5.39 -10.06 -8.98
CA ILE A 58 -4.60 -11.10 -8.29
C ILE A 58 -3.15 -10.64 -8.11
N ASP A 59 -2.51 -10.08 -9.14
CA ASP A 59 -1.13 -9.61 -9.06
C ASP A 59 -0.95 -8.47 -8.04
N THR A 60 -2.01 -7.69 -7.77
CA THR A 60 -2.02 -6.61 -6.79
C THR A 60 -2.47 -7.07 -5.40
N GLY A 61 -2.76 -8.37 -5.26
CA GLY A 61 -2.97 -9.08 -4.00
C GLY A 61 -4.43 -9.29 -3.59
N TRP A 62 -5.41 -8.95 -4.44
CA TRP A 62 -6.79 -9.32 -4.20
C TRP A 62 -6.93 -10.84 -4.15
N GLN A 63 -7.83 -11.35 -3.29
CA GLN A 63 -8.07 -12.78 -3.21
C GLN A 63 -9.07 -13.22 -4.27
N GLU A 64 -9.05 -14.51 -4.62
CA GLU A 64 -10.01 -15.07 -5.58
C GLU A 64 -11.46 -14.91 -5.11
N GLU A 65 -11.71 -15.02 -3.79
CA GLU A 65 -13.04 -14.78 -3.22
C GLU A 65 -13.54 -13.33 -3.39
N ASP A 66 -12.65 -12.35 -3.54
CA ASP A 66 -13.01 -10.94 -3.69
C ASP A 66 -13.36 -10.59 -5.14
N LEU A 67 -12.92 -11.39 -6.12
CA LEU A 67 -12.98 -11.05 -7.54
C LEU A 67 -14.40 -10.78 -8.04
N ALA A 68 -15.41 -11.48 -7.51
CA ALA A 68 -16.80 -11.27 -7.91
C ALA A 68 -17.32 -9.89 -7.50
N MET A 69 -17.03 -9.46 -6.26
CA MET A 69 -17.43 -8.14 -5.76
C MET A 69 -16.60 -7.04 -6.41
N LEU A 70 -15.30 -7.26 -6.55
CA LEU A 70 -14.39 -6.33 -7.21
C LEU A 70 -14.83 -6.06 -8.66
N ASP A 71 -15.12 -7.11 -9.43
CA ASP A 71 -15.62 -7.00 -10.80
C ASP A 71 -16.93 -6.20 -10.88
N HIS A 72 -17.86 -6.46 -9.94
CA HIS A 72 -19.10 -5.72 -9.84
C HIS A 72 -18.87 -4.22 -9.61
N ILE A 73 -17.98 -3.88 -8.69
CA ILE A 73 -17.64 -2.49 -8.36
C ILE A 73 -16.94 -1.83 -9.55
N ILE A 74 -15.94 -2.45 -10.17
CA ILE A 74 -15.27 -1.88 -11.34
C ILE A 74 -16.28 -1.56 -12.44
N HIS A 75 -17.22 -2.47 -12.72
CA HIS A 75 -18.25 -2.22 -13.71
C HIS A 75 -19.20 -1.08 -13.31
N ARG A 76 -19.58 -0.98 -12.03
CA ARG A 76 -20.44 0.09 -11.50
C ARG A 76 -19.76 1.45 -11.59
N GLU A 77 -18.52 1.53 -11.11
CA GLU A 77 -17.75 2.76 -10.92
C GLU A 77 -17.22 3.34 -12.22
N SER A 78 -16.77 2.48 -13.14
CA SER A 78 -16.02 2.94 -14.32
C SER A 78 -16.45 2.30 -15.63
N ARG A 79 -17.42 1.36 -15.61
CA ARG A 79 -17.77 0.54 -16.80
C ARG A 79 -16.55 -0.15 -17.41
N CYS A 80 -15.64 -0.60 -16.55
CA CYS A 80 -14.37 -1.22 -16.91
C CYS A 80 -13.32 -0.30 -17.57
N TYR A 81 -13.52 1.02 -17.62
CA TYR A 81 -12.58 1.97 -18.22
C TYR A 81 -11.59 2.52 -17.19
N SER A 82 -10.29 2.39 -17.45
CA SER A 82 -9.26 2.81 -16.49
C SER A 82 -8.96 4.32 -16.50
N ALA A 83 -9.27 5.02 -17.59
CA ALA A 83 -9.01 6.46 -17.75
C ALA A 83 -10.25 7.32 -17.47
N VAL A 84 -11.01 6.98 -16.42
CA VAL A 84 -12.23 7.71 -16.02
C VAL A 84 -11.93 8.63 -14.85
N HIS A 85 -12.30 9.91 -14.97
CA HIS A 85 -12.24 10.88 -13.89
C HIS A 85 -13.62 11.47 -13.65
N TYR A 86 -14.13 11.33 -12.44
CA TYR A 86 -15.35 12.00 -12.02
C TYR A 86 -15.00 13.21 -11.17
N SER A 87 -14.94 14.38 -11.82
CA SER A 87 -14.46 15.63 -11.21
C SER A 87 -15.45 16.29 -10.24
N GLN A 88 -16.72 15.85 -10.23
CA GLN A 88 -17.75 16.41 -9.35
C GLN A 88 -17.68 15.85 -7.93
N ASP A 89 -16.94 14.76 -7.72
CA ASP A 89 -16.70 14.24 -6.38
C ASP A 89 -15.82 15.20 -5.54
N PRO A 90 -16.01 15.21 -4.21
CA PRO A 90 -15.20 16.03 -3.31
C PRO A 90 -13.69 15.75 -3.43
N ASN A 91 -12.90 16.66 -2.86
CA ASN A 91 -11.44 16.52 -2.74
C ASN A 91 -10.69 16.45 -4.08
N GLY A 92 -11.32 16.84 -5.19
CA GLY A 92 -10.70 16.83 -6.53
C GLY A 92 -11.04 15.59 -7.36
N GLY A 93 -12.17 14.96 -7.06
CA GLY A 93 -12.74 13.91 -7.89
C GLY A 93 -12.24 12.50 -7.57
N SER A 94 -12.76 11.55 -8.34
CA SER A 94 -12.48 10.13 -8.22
C SER A 94 -11.91 9.56 -9.53
N TYR A 95 -10.97 8.62 -9.42
CA TYR A 95 -10.07 8.23 -10.52
C TYR A 95 -10.11 6.72 -10.80
N GLY A 96 -10.12 6.40 -12.09
CA GLY A 96 -9.86 5.07 -12.63
C GLY A 96 -10.90 4.00 -12.31
N LEU A 97 -10.45 2.74 -12.32
CA LEU A 97 -11.31 1.55 -12.31
C LEU A 97 -12.25 1.50 -11.11
N MET A 98 -11.70 1.77 -9.93
CA MET A 98 -12.39 1.71 -8.64
C MET A 98 -12.88 3.09 -8.18
N GLN A 99 -12.80 4.12 -9.04
CA GLN A 99 -13.12 5.51 -8.69
C GLN A 99 -12.53 5.91 -7.33
N VAL A 100 -11.21 5.75 -7.19
CA VAL A 100 -10.49 6.11 -5.96
C VAL A 100 -10.53 7.63 -5.80
N ASN A 101 -11.14 8.11 -4.71
CA ASN A 101 -11.24 9.55 -4.45
C ASN A 101 -9.87 10.19 -4.17
N ALA A 102 -9.65 11.41 -4.68
CA ALA A 102 -8.40 12.14 -4.51
C ALA A 102 -8.03 12.44 -3.04
N TYR A 103 -8.97 12.33 -2.10
CA TYR A 103 -8.69 12.34 -0.66
C TYR A 103 -7.54 11.40 -0.28
N TRP A 104 -7.44 10.23 -0.93
CA TRP A 104 -6.43 9.23 -0.62
C TRP A 104 -5.03 9.56 -1.15
N CYS A 105 -4.92 10.41 -2.18
CA CYS A 105 -3.66 10.78 -2.81
C CYS A 105 -3.30 12.27 -2.64
N LYS A 106 -4.06 13.01 -1.81
CA LYS A 106 -3.79 14.42 -1.51
C LYS A 106 -3.32 14.63 -0.08
N PRO A 107 -2.52 15.69 0.17
CA PRO A 107 -2.08 16.05 1.51
C PRO A 107 -3.21 16.12 2.54
N SER A 108 -2.93 15.61 3.73
CA SER A 108 -3.74 15.76 4.94
C SER A 108 -2.84 16.00 6.16
N ASP A 109 -3.43 16.32 7.31
CA ASP A 109 -2.68 16.57 8.55
C ASP A 109 -1.85 15.35 9.01
N TRP A 110 -2.33 14.14 8.73
CA TRP A 110 -1.62 12.88 9.08
C TRP A 110 -0.67 12.42 7.99
N TYR A 111 -0.96 12.75 6.73
CA TYR A 111 -0.18 12.34 5.56
C TYR A 111 0.13 13.56 4.71
N PRO A 112 1.23 14.29 5.01
CA PRO A 112 1.56 15.55 4.34
C PRO A 112 1.73 15.44 2.82
N ASN A 113 2.07 14.24 2.32
CA ASN A 113 2.19 13.95 0.89
C ASN A 113 1.00 13.17 0.32
N GLY A 114 0.01 12.82 1.14
CA GLY A 114 -1.08 11.92 0.81
C GLY A 114 -0.90 10.50 1.34
N TYR A 115 -2.01 9.83 1.64
CA TYR A 115 -2.02 8.50 2.25
C TYR A 115 -1.34 7.48 1.32
N LEU A 116 -1.73 7.43 0.05
CA LEU A 116 -1.18 6.48 -0.93
C LEU A 116 0.31 6.72 -1.21
N GLN A 117 0.76 7.97 -1.17
CA GLN A 117 2.18 8.35 -1.27
C GLN A 117 2.99 7.85 -0.07
N ALA A 118 2.43 7.94 1.14
CA ALA A 118 3.11 7.49 2.36
C ALA A 118 3.38 5.97 2.35
N PHE A 119 2.57 5.20 1.62
CA PHE A 119 2.79 3.77 1.39
C PHE A 119 3.54 3.44 0.10
N GLY A 120 4.02 4.45 -0.63
CA GLY A 120 4.82 4.27 -1.85
C GLY A 120 4.06 3.68 -3.04
N VAL A 121 2.73 3.83 -3.07
CA VAL A 121 1.88 3.26 -4.12
C VAL A 121 1.93 4.09 -5.40
N LEU A 122 2.02 5.41 -5.25
CA LEU A 122 2.01 6.39 -6.33
C LEU A 122 2.71 7.68 -5.88
N ASP A 123 3.16 8.49 -6.83
CA ASP A 123 3.72 9.83 -6.61
C ASP A 123 2.64 10.91 -6.68
N ASN A 124 1.68 10.77 -7.62
CA ASN A 124 0.58 11.71 -7.79
C ASN A 124 -0.73 11.04 -8.23
N CYS A 125 -1.84 11.76 -8.04
CA CYS A 125 -3.18 11.23 -8.29
C CYS A 125 -3.45 10.80 -9.74
N GLU A 126 -2.76 11.33 -10.75
CA GLU A 126 -2.98 10.93 -12.16
C GLU A 126 -2.56 9.48 -12.41
N GLN A 127 -1.63 8.94 -11.61
CA GLN A 127 -1.25 7.54 -11.70
C GLN A 127 -2.39 6.59 -11.33
N LEU A 128 -3.47 7.07 -10.69
CA LEU A 128 -4.69 6.29 -10.48
C LEU A 128 -5.42 5.94 -11.78
N PHE A 129 -5.05 6.49 -12.94
CA PHE A 129 -5.55 6.02 -14.24
C PHE A 129 -4.85 4.73 -14.72
N GLU A 130 -3.72 4.36 -14.12
CA GLU A 130 -3.02 3.11 -14.41
C GLU A 130 -3.71 1.95 -13.66
N PRO A 131 -4.18 0.90 -14.36
CA PRO A 131 -4.97 -0.18 -13.75
C PRO A 131 -4.31 -0.84 -12.53
N ARG A 132 -3.01 -1.13 -12.59
CA ARG A 132 -2.30 -1.80 -11.49
C ARG A 132 -2.20 -0.90 -10.27
N ILE A 133 -1.84 0.36 -10.42
CA ILE A 133 -1.80 1.35 -9.34
C ILE A 133 -3.20 1.57 -8.77
N ASN A 134 -4.24 1.65 -9.61
CA ASN A 134 -5.61 1.83 -9.15
C ASN A 134 -6.09 0.65 -8.29
N LEU A 135 -5.88 -0.59 -8.75
CA LEU A 135 -6.28 -1.80 -8.03
C LEU A 135 -5.46 -2.02 -6.76
N LEU A 136 -4.17 -1.69 -6.77
CA LEU A 136 -3.32 -1.70 -5.57
C LEU A 136 -3.77 -0.64 -4.55
N SER A 137 -4.09 0.58 -5.01
CA SER A 137 -4.61 1.66 -4.16
C SER A 137 -5.95 1.26 -3.52
N ALA A 138 -6.87 0.72 -4.32
CA ALA A 138 -8.15 0.23 -3.83
C ALA A 138 -7.98 -0.90 -2.81
N ARG A 139 -7.04 -1.81 -3.01
CA ARG A 139 -6.75 -2.86 -2.03
C ARG A 139 -6.23 -2.30 -0.71
N LEU A 140 -5.36 -1.30 -0.75
CA LEU A 140 -4.86 -0.66 0.47
C LEU A 140 -5.99 0.05 1.25
N ILE A 141 -6.89 0.72 0.54
CA ILE A 141 -8.09 1.35 1.11
C ILE A 141 -9.03 0.30 1.69
N TRP A 142 -9.24 -0.82 1.00
CA TRP A 142 -10.04 -1.95 1.48
C TRP A 142 -9.46 -2.53 2.78
N LEU A 143 -8.15 -2.73 2.85
CA LEU A 143 -7.46 -3.22 4.06
C LEU A 143 -7.56 -2.23 5.23
N TYR A 144 -7.45 -0.93 4.94
CA TYR A 144 -7.69 0.12 5.94
C TYR A 144 -9.13 0.04 6.45
N SER A 145 -10.12 0.02 5.57
CA SER A 145 -11.52 -0.01 5.96
C SER A 145 -11.89 -1.28 6.73
N LEU A 146 -11.36 -2.43 6.32
CA LEU A 146 -11.53 -3.68 7.06
C LEU A 146 -11.00 -3.57 8.49
N ARG A 147 -9.83 -2.95 8.68
CA ARG A 147 -9.23 -2.78 10.00
C ARG A 147 -10.01 -1.82 10.89
N GLU A 148 -10.42 -0.68 10.34
CA GLU A 148 -11.02 0.41 11.12
C GLU A 148 -12.53 0.25 11.30
N HIS A 149 -13.20 -0.52 10.44
CA HIS A 149 -14.66 -0.60 10.36
C HIS A 149 -15.22 -2.03 10.28
N ASP A 150 -14.36 -3.06 10.35
CA ASP A 150 -14.74 -4.47 10.15
C ASP A 150 -15.44 -4.74 8.80
N ASP A 151 -15.28 -3.83 7.82
CA ASP A 151 -15.88 -3.90 6.50
C ASP A 151 -14.97 -3.24 5.45
N GLY A 152 -14.32 -4.06 4.62
CA GLY A 152 -13.42 -3.57 3.58
C GLY A 152 -14.14 -2.90 2.40
N TRP A 153 -15.41 -3.22 2.17
CA TRP A 153 -16.18 -2.70 1.04
C TRP A 153 -16.94 -1.42 1.36
N LEU A 154 -16.97 -1.00 2.63
CA LEU A 154 -17.59 0.25 3.09
C LEU A 154 -17.31 1.48 2.20
N PRO A 155 -16.08 1.71 1.69
CA PRO A 155 -15.80 2.88 0.84
C PRO A 155 -16.55 2.88 -0.50
N TRP A 156 -17.10 1.74 -0.90
CA TRP A 156 -17.83 1.52 -2.15
C TRP A 156 -19.28 1.07 -1.89
N GLN A 157 -19.82 1.31 -0.69
CA GLN A 157 -21.25 1.14 -0.42
C GLN A 157 -21.99 2.40 -0.84
N THR A 158 -22.60 2.35 -2.01
CA THR A 158 -23.48 3.40 -2.57
C THR A 158 -24.81 2.79 -2.95
#